data_AF-A0AAP2G1Z4-F1
#
_entry.id   AF-A0AAP2G1Z4-F1
#
_cell.length_a   1.000
_cell.length_b   1.000
_cell.length_c   1.000
_cell.angle_alpha   90.00
_cell.angle_beta   90.00
_cell.angle_gamma   90.00
#
_symmetry.space_group_name_H-M   'P 1'
#
loop_
_entity.id
_entity.type
_entity.pdbx_description
1 polymer ?
#
loop_
_entity_poly.entity_id
_entity_poly.type
_entity_poly.pdbx_seq_one_letter_code
_entity_poly.pdbx_strand_id
1 'polypeptide(L)'
;MARIKFITGPVGSGKTVFIEKNFSSSPGNFVFDLAKISQQLFGHFQALEEMDGIVQIYNHASEEGLLTLLDGKTLVVEYCTNKGYDDDFAALVKYAQKTGICVEVIHIELDEMLAGERIAQADPQRYFSSAKLREETLEVLEGVIDSFEANQNFELILELGGENGSTVFYRSGEEGEERYFYLTPEIKTFDFEPDFEVDKLSEVNYLKTFPTFEKALNTLISEVGLFQLVPLKVNKEYKKAFQQAVKRNMDKPPLPEWKAILN
;
A
#
# COMPACT_ATOMS: atom_id res chain seq x y z
N MET A 1 5.54 -12.80 6.47
CA MET A 1 5.92 -12.84 5.03
C MET A 1 4.65 -12.54 4.26
N ALA A 2 4.66 -11.50 3.43
CA ALA A 2 3.48 -11.04 2.69
C ALA A 2 2.93 -12.17 1.78
N ARG A 3 1.61 -12.29 1.73
CA ARG A 3 0.94 -13.34 0.94
C ARG A 3 -0.33 -12.82 0.29
N ILE A 4 -0.55 -13.22 -0.97
CA ILE A 4 -1.83 -13.08 -1.66
C ILE A 4 -2.41 -14.48 -1.90
N LYS A 5 -3.68 -14.67 -1.53
CA LYS A 5 -4.48 -15.85 -1.89
C LYS A 5 -5.59 -15.43 -2.83
N PHE A 6 -5.51 -15.86 -4.09
CA PHE A 6 -6.58 -15.69 -5.05
C PHE A 6 -7.60 -16.81 -4.92
N ILE A 7 -8.85 -16.45 -4.61
CA ILE A 7 -9.99 -17.36 -4.68
C ILE A 7 -10.70 -17.09 -6.00
N THR A 8 -10.56 -18.03 -6.93
CA THR A 8 -10.99 -17.86 -8.32
C THR A 8 -12.11 -18.83 -8.68
N GLY A 9 -12.81 -18.54 -9.78
CA GLY A 9 -13.91 -19.36 -10.27
C GLY A 9 -14.97 -18.53 -11.00
N PRO A 10 -15.88 -19.19 -11.74
CA PRO A 10 -16.94 -18.51 -12.46
C PRO A 10 -17.92 -17.83 -11.49
N VAL A 11 -18.76 -16.95 -12.04
CA VAL A 11 -19.87 -16.35 -11.30
C VAL A 11 -20.77 -17.45 -10.75
N GLY A 12 -21.26 -17.32 -9.50
CA GLY A 12 -22.13 -18.31 -8.87
C GLY A 12 -21.43 -19.58 -8.34
N SER A 13 -20.11 -19.71 -8.47
CA SER A 13 -19.36 -20.87 -7.96
C SER A 13 -19.36 -20.99 -6.43
N GLY A 14 -19.64 -19.89 -5.72
CA GLY A 14 -19.64 -19.83 -4.26
C GLY A 14 -18.35 -19.32 -3.64
N LYS A 15 -17.54 -18.54 -4.38
CA LYS A 15 -16.30 -17.89 -3.90
C LYS A 15 -16.51 -17.13 -2.60
N THR A 16 -17.50 -16.24 -2.55
CA THR A 16 -17.79 -15.41 -1.37
C THR A 16 -18.09 -16.27 -0.15
N VAL A 17 -18.92 -17.29 -0.30
CA VAL A 17 -19.26 -18.24 0.79
C VAL A 17 -18.02 -19.03 1.24
N PHE A 18 -17.15 -19.41 0.31
CA PHE A 18 -15.89 -20.07 0.64
C PHE A 18 -14.98 -19.13 1.43
N ILE A 19 -14.87 -17.86 1.02
CA ILE A 19 -14.05 -16.85 1.70
C ILE A 19 -14.57 -16.58 3.12
N GLU A 20 -15.88 -16.45 3.29
CA GLU A 20 -16.51 -16.23 4.59
C GLU A 20 -16.22 -17.37 5.57
N LYS A 21 -16.34 -18.62 5.11
CA LYS A 21 -16.12 -19.80 5.95
C LYS A 21 -14.66 -19.99 6.34
N ASN A 22 -13.71 -19.67 5.45
CA ASN A 22 -12.31 -20.05 5.63
C ASN A 22 -11.41 -18.89 6.04
N PHE A 23 -11.76 -17.64 5.72
CA PHE A 23 -10.82 -16.52 5.85
C PHE A 23 -11.36 -15.32 6.62
N SER A 24 -12.67 -15.03 6.56
CA SER A 24 -13.23 -13.76 7.10
C SER A 24 -13.18 -13.64 8.62
N SER A 25 -13.07 -14.74 9.36
CA SER A 25 -13.00 -14.76 10.84
C SER A 25 -11.59 -14.93 11.39
N SER A 26 -10.59 -15.11 10.52
CA SER A 26 -9.22 -15.38 10.93
C SER A 26 -8.45 -14.07 11.14
N PRO A 27 -7.92 -13.80 12.35
CA PRO A 27 -7.07 -12.64 12.58
C PRO A 27 -5.82 -12.74 11.69
N GLY A 28 -5.56 -11.69 10.91
CA GLY A 28 -4.43 -11.66 9.97
C GLY A 28 -4.80 -11.88 8.49
N ASN A 29 -6.09 -11.84 8.16
CA ASN A 29 -6.55 -11.77 6.77
C ASN A 29 -7.31 -10.46 6.51
N PHE A 30 -7.07 -9.86 5.35
CA PHE A 30 -7.97 -8.87 4.76
C PHE A 30 -8.60 -9.47 3.51
N VAL A 31 -9.91 -9.27 3.33
CA VAL A 31 -10.66 -9.77 2.16
C VAL A 31 -10.80 -8.64 1.16
N PHE A 32 -10.09 -8.76 0.05
CA PHE A 32 -10.16 -7.87 -1.09
C PHE A 32 -11.29 -8.34 -2.01
N ASP A 33 -12.48 -7.79 -1.76
CA ASP A 33 -13.70 -8.00 -2.54
C ASP A 33 -14.42 -6.65 -2.60
N LEU A 34 -14.38 -5.99 -3.76
CA LEU A 34 -14.92 -4.64 -3.93
C LEU A 34 -16.44 -4.59 -3.67
N ALA A 35 -17.18 -5.67 -3.96
CA ALA A 35 -18.61 -5.74 -3.67
C ALA A 35 -18.87 -5.85 -2.17
N LYS A 36 -18.07 -6.64 -1.46
CA LYS A 36 -18.15 -6.73 -0.01
C LYS A 36 -17.76 -5.42 0.67
N ILE A 37 -16.72 -4.76 0.20
CA ILE A 37 -16.29 -3.44 0.70
C ILE A 37 -17.41 -2.40 0.47
N SER A 38 -18.04 -2.41 -0.71
CA SER A 38 -19.20 -1.56 -0.98
C SER A 38 -20.33 -1.74 0.04
N GLN A 39 -20.67 -2.98 0.37
CA GLN A 39 -21.67 -3.30 1.41
C GLN A 39 -21.22 -2.86 2.81
N GLN A 40 -19.93 -2.95 3.14
CA GLN A 40 -19.43 -2.52 4.44
C GLN A 40 -19.45 -1.01 4.62
N LEU A 41 -19.10 -0.25 3.58
CA LEU A 41 -19.01 1.21 3.63
C LEU A 41 -20.37 1.88 3.45
N PHE A 42 -21.21 1.36 2.54
CA PHE A 42 -22.45 2.03 2.11
C PHE A 42 -23.72 1.21 2.39
N GLY A 43 -23.61 -0.08 2.71
CA GLY A 43 -24.76 -0.97 2.91
C GLY A 43 -25.51 -1.35 1.63
N HIS A 44 -24.98 -1.02 0.45
CA HIS A 44 -25.58 -1.29 -0.85
C HIS A 44 -24.54 -1.33 -1.97
N PHE A 45 -24.84 -1.99 -3.09
CA PHE A 45 -23.92 -2.07 -4.23
C PHE A 45 -23.96 -0.88 -5.18
N GLN A 46 -24.97 0.00 -5.08
CA GLN A 46 -25.12 1.13 -5.99
C GLN A 46 -23.88 2.05 -6.02
N ALA A 47 -23.12 2.12 -4.92
CA ALA A 47 -21.87 2.87 -4.85
C ALA A 47 -20.80 2.39 -5.84
N LEU A 48 -20.86 1.13 -6.30
CA LEU A 48 -19.96 0.62 -7.36
C LEU A 48 -20.29 1.20 -8.74
N GLU A 49 -21.47 1.78 -8.93
CA GLU A 49 -21.90 2.38 -10.19
C GLU A 49 -21.82 3.93 -10.12
N GLU A 50 -21.45 4.49 -8.96
CA GLU A 50 -21.34 5.93 -8.69
C GLU A 50 -19.87 6.36 -8.60
N MET A 51 -19.50 7.45 -9.27
CA MET A 51 -18.10 7.89 -9.36
C MET A 51 -17.46 8.16 -7.98
N ASP A 52 -18.18 8.85 -7.08
CA ASP A 52 -17.65 9.13 -5.74
C ASP A 52 -17.61 7.87 -4.87
N GLY A 53 -18.59 6.97 -5.04
CA GLY A 53 -18.68 5.72 -4.29
C GLY A 53 -17.56 4.75 -4.64
N ILE A 54 -17.31 4.56 -5.94
CA ILE A 54 -16.30 3.62 -6.43
C ILE A 54 -14.88 4.05 -6.04
N VAL A 55 -14.59 5.36 -6.07
CA VAL A 55 -13.30 5.91 -5.63
C VAL A 55 -13.05 5.64 -4.15
N GLN A 56 -14.05 5.79 -3.28
CA GLN A 56 -13.91 5.48 -1.85
C GLN A 56 -13.67 3.99 -1.60
N ILE A 57 -14.33 3.12 -2.39
CA ILE A 57 -14.13 1.67 -2.34
C ILE A 57 -12.70 1.32 -2.74
N TYR A 58 -12.18 1.92 -3.82
CA TYR A 58 -10.82 1.70 -4.28
C TYR A 58 -9.79 2.17 -3.26
N ASN A 59 -9.93 3.37 -2.73
CA ASN A 59 -9.02 3.90 -1.73
C ASN A 59 -8.96 3.01 -0.48
N HIS A 60 -10.12 2.55 0.00
CA HIS A 60 -10.18 1.63 1.14
C HIS A 60 -9.52 0.29 0.83
N ALA A 61 -9.82 -0.29 -0.34
CA ALA A 61 -9.24 -1.56 -0.78
C ALA A 61 -7.70 -1.46 -0.92
N SER A 62 -7.21 -0.34 -1.46
CA SER A 62 -5.79 -0.06 -1.64
C SER A 62 -5.05 0.10 -0.31
N GLU A 63 -5.60 0.91 0.60
CA GLU A 63 -5.00 1.19 1.91
C GLU A 63 -4.91 -0.09 2.75
N GLU A 64 -6.03 -0.78 2.95
CA GLU A 64 -6.08 -2.00 3.76
C GLU A 64 -5.29 -3.15 3.10
N GLY A 65 -5.32 -3.22 1.77
CA GLY A 65 -4.53 -4.18 0.99
C GLY A 65 -3.03 -3.99 1.21
N LEU A 66 -2.54 -2.76 1.05
CA LEU A 66 -1.14 -2.42 1.27
C LEU A 66 -0.71 -2.67 2.71
N LEU A 67 -1.46 -2.18 3.69
CA LEU A 67 -1.16 -2.37 5.11
C LEU A 67 -1.09 -3.87 5.48
N THR A 68 -2.01 -4.67 4.94
CA THR A 68 -2.00 -6.12 5.14
C THR A 68 -0.72 -6.76 4.60
N LEU A 69 -0.25 -6.37 3.42
CA LEU A 69 0.98 -6.90 2.85
C LEU A 69 2.22 -6.44 3.63
N LEU A 70 2.30 -5.17 4.03
CA LEU A 70 3.39 -4.61 4.84
C LEU A 70 3.49 -5.28 6.22
N ASP A 71 2.35 -5.59 6.84
CA ASP A 71 2.29 -6.37 8.09
C ASP A 71 2.73 -7.84 7.91
N GLY A 72 2.99 -8.28 6.68
CA GLY A 72 3.33 -9.65 6.34
C GLY A 72 2.17 -10.63 6.59
N LYS A 73 0.92 -10.12 6.55
CA LYS A 73 -0.34 -10.85 6.67
C LYS A 73 -0.82 -11.35 5.30
N THR A 74 -2.03 -11.94 5.25
CA THR A 74 -2.58 -12.51 4.01
C THR A 74 -3.68 -11.62 3.44
N LEU A 75 -3.49 -11.19 2.19
CA LEU A 75 -4.52 -10.57 1.37
C LEU A 75 -5.29 -11.67 0.62
N VAL A 76 -6.59 -11.78 0.86
CA VAL A 76 -7.46 -12.78 0.22
C VAL A 76 -8.30 -12.09 -0.84
N VAL A 77 -8.04 -12.38 -2.11
CA VAL A 77 -8.66 -11.71 -3.25
C VAL A 77 -9.75 -12.60 -3.83
N GLU A 78 -10.98 -12.10 -3.90
CA GLU A 78 -12.01 -12.73 -4.72
C GLU A 78 -11.83 -12.31 -6.18
N TYR A 79 -11.62 -13.26 -7.09
CA TYR A 79 -11.45 -12.95 -8.52
C TYR A 79 -12.35 -13.81 -9.40
N CYS A 80 -12.96 -13.20 -10.40
CA CYS A 80 -13.83 -13.88 -11.35
C CYS A 80 -13.05 -14.30 -12.59
N THR A 81 -12.98 -15.60 -12.84
CA THR A 81 -12.36 -16.14 -14.06
C THR A 81 -13.42 -16.36 -15.14
N ASN A 82 -13.11 -15.98 -16.38
CA ASN A 82 -13.94 -16.26 -17.55
C ASN A 82 -13.60 -17.63 -18.16
N LYS A 83 -14.38 -18.06 -19.16
CA LYS A 83 -14.04 -19.24 -19.97
C LYS A 83 -12.86 -18.91 -20.88
N GLY A 84 -11.65 -19.17 -20.43
CA GLY A 84 -10.44 -18.94 -21.20
C GLY A 84 -9.23 -18.71 -20.30
N TYR A 85 -8.07 -18.63 -20.93
CA TYR A 85 -6.87 -18.16 -20.25
C TYR A 85 -6.98 -16.64 -20.05
N ASP A 86 -6.66 -16.18 -18.84
CA ASP A 86 -6.72 -14.77 -18.46
C ASP A 86 -5.28 -14.25 -18.36
N ASP A 87 -4.81 -13.62 -19.45
CA ASP A 87 -3.44 -13.16 -19.59
C ASP A 87 -3.08 -12.09 -18.54
N ASP A 88 -4.01 -11.17 -18.26
CA ASP A 88 -3.82 -10.07 -17.31
C ASP A 88 -3.72 -10.60 -15.89
N PHE A 89 -4.61 -11.52 -15.49
CA PHE A 89 -4.51 -12.20 -14.20
C PHE A 89 -3.18 -12.96 -14.06
N ALA A 90 -2.77 -13.69 -15.10
CA ALA A 90 -1.52 -14.44 -15.07
C ALA A 90 -0.28 -13.50 -15.01
N ALA A 91 -0.34 -12.34 -15.65
CA ALA A 91 0.70 -11.32 -15.57
C ALA A 91 0.79 -10.75 -14.15
N LEU A 92 -0.34 -10.41 -13.53
CA LEU A 92 -0.40 -9.90 -12.17
C LEU A 92 0.13 -10.92 -11.14
N VAL A 93 -0.22 -12.20 -11.28
CA VAL A 93 0.31 -13.28 -10.42
C VAL A 93 1.84 -13.35 -10.52
N LYS A 94 2.39 -13.30 -11.74
CA LYS A 94 3.85 -13.31 -11.95
C LYS A 94 4.50 -12.04 -11.39
N TYR A 95 3.84 -10.90 -11.52
CA TYR A 95 4.33 -9.63 -11.00
C TYR A 95 4.41 -9.67 -9.47
N ALA A 96 3.33 -10.05 -8.77
CA ALA A 96 3.34 -10.23 -7.32
C ALA A 96 4.44 -11.21 -6.83
N GLN A 97 4.67 -12.30 -7.54
CA GLN A 97 5.76 -13.23 -7.19
C GLN A 97 7.15 -12.60 -7.32
N LYS A 98 7.37 -11.76 -8.33
CA LYS A 98 8.64 -11.04 -8.53
C LYS A 98 8.92 -10.02 -7.43
N THR A 99 7.88 -9.39 -6.89
CA THR A 99 7.98 -8.44 -5.77
C THR A 99 8.13 -9.13 -4.40
N GLY A 100 8.35 -10.45 -4.39
CA GLY A 100 8.61 -11.23 -3.18
C GLY A 100 7.34 -11.63 -2.41
N ILE A 101 6.15 -11.41 -2.98
CA ILE A 101 4.89 -11.84 -2.38
C ILE A 101 4.68 -13.34 -2.62
N CYS A 102 4.34 -14.08 -1.57
CA CYS A 102 3.92 -15.47 -1.71
C CYS A 102 2.51 -15.50 -2.33
N VAL A 103 2.35 -16.09 -3.52
CA VAL A 103 1.05 -16.19 -4.20
C VAL A 103 0.52 -17.63 -4.18
N GLU A 104 -0.74 -17.78 -3.80
CA GLU A 104 -1.50 -19.04 -3.87
C GLU A 104 -2.80 -18.81 -4.66
N VAL A 105 -3.16 -19.75 -5.52
CA VAL A 105 -4.41 -19.70 -6.29
C VAL A 105 -5.26 -20.90 -5.93
N ILE A 106 -6.47 -20.64 -5.45
CA ILE A 106 -7.49 -21.65 -5.16
C ILE A 106 -8.62 -21.45 -6.17
N HIS A 107 -8.80 -22.41 -7.07
CA HIS A 107 -9.86 -22.37 -8.07
C HIS A 107 -11.07 -23.20 -7.62
N ILE A 108 -12.25 -22.60 -7.65
CA ILE A 108 -13.52 -23.26 -7.37
C ILE A 108 -14.21 -23.57 -8.70
N GLU A 109 -14.23 -24.85 -9.05
CA GLU A 109 -14.97 -25.36 -10.20
C GLU A 109 -16.45 -25.55 -9.86
N LEU A 110 -17.32 -25.18 -10.80
CA LEU A 110 -18.75 -25.46 -10.73
C LEU A 110 -19.29 -25.68 -12.14
N ASP A 111 -20.21 -26.63 -12.27
CA ASP A 111 -20.98 -26.83 -13.51
C ASP A 111 -21.77 -25.56 -13.88
N GLU A 112 -21.78 -25.22 -15.17
CA GLU A 112 -22.37 -23.98 -15.67
C GLU A 112 -23.88 -23.91 -15.47
N MET A 113 -24.60 -25.03 -15.57
CA MET A 113 -26.05 -25.02 -15.33
C MET A 113 -26.33 -24.70 -13.87
N LEU A 114 -25.59 -25.34 -12.95
CA LEU A 114 -25.73 -25.09 -11.52
C LEU A 114 -25.34 -23.65 -11.15
N ALA A 115 -24.32 -23.09 -11.81
CA ALA A 115 -23.97 -21.68 -11.65
C ALA A 115 -25.11 -20.76 -12.08
N GLY A 116 -25.73 -21.02 -13.23
CA GLY A 116 -26.87 -20.26 -13.75
C GLY A 116 -28.09 -20.33 -12.84
N GLU A 117 -28.42 -21.52 -12.33
CA GLU A 117 -29.52 -21.72 -11.38
C GLU A 117 -29.33 -20.89 -10.10
N ARG A 118 -28.10 -20.87 -9.55
CA ARG A 118 -27.77 -20.08 -8.35
C ARG A 118 -27.89 -18.59 -8.60
N ILE A 119 -27.40 -18.10 -9.74
CA ILE A 119 -27.48 -16.68 -10.10
C ILE A 119 -28.95 -16.27 -10.26
N ALA A 120 -29.78 -17.11 -10.89
CA ALA A 120 -31.20 -16.84 -11.09
C ALA A 120 -32.00 -16.76 -9.77
N GLN A 121 -31.52 -17.42 -8.71
CA GLN A 121 -32.14 -17.41 -7.38
C GLN A 121 -31.53 -16.38 -6.43
N ALA A 122 -30.49 -15.66 -6.85
CA ALA A 122 -29.79 -14.71 -6.00
C ALA A 122 -30.62 -13.45 -5.75
N ASP A 123 -30.63 -12.97 -4.50
CA ASP A 123 -31.28 -11.72 -4.11
C ASP A 123 -30.46 -10.53 -4.67
N PRO A 124 -31.00 -9.70 -5.59
CA PRO A 124 -30.28 -8.57 -6.16
C PRO A 124 -29.80 -7.54 -5.14
N GLN A 125 -30.39 -7.50 -3.95
CA GLN A 125 -29.93 -6.61 -2.87
C GLN A 125 -28.70 -7.16 -2.13
N ARG A 126 -28.46 -8.47 -2.21
CA ARG A 126 -27.37 -9.17 -1.51
C ARG A 126 -26.34 -9.81 -2.43
N TYR A 127 -26.58 -9.71 -3.74
CA TYR A 127 -25.73 -10.28 -4.76
C TYR A 127 -25.33 -9.23 -5.78
N PHE A 128 -24.02 -9.12 -6.00
CA PHE A 128 -23.43 -8.38 -7.10
C PHE A 128 -22.57 -9.33 -7.92
N SER A 129 -22.66 -9.25 -9.25
CA SER A 129 -21.91 -10.15 -10.12
C SER A 129 -20.42 -9.80 -10.13
N SER A 130 -19.58 -10.72 -9.63
CA SER A 130 -18.12 -10.56 -9.64
C SER A 130 -17.53 -10.39 -11.05
N ALA A 131 -18.25 -10.78 -12.11
CA ALA A 131 -17.80 -10.55 -13.49
C ALA A 131 -17.73 -9.07 -13.87
N LYS A 132 -18.53 -8.21 -13.22
CA LYS A 132 -18.55 -6.77 -13.46
C LYS A 132 -17.38 -6.01 -12.80
N LEU A 133 -16.61 -6.67 -11.94
CA LEU A 133 -15.54 -6.06 -11.14
C LEU A 133 -14.18 -6.63 -11.50
N ARG A 134 -14.10 -7.40 -12.58
CA ARG A 134 -12.92 -8.20 -12.90
C ARG A 134 -11.73 -7.31 -13.20
N GLU A 135 -11.92 -6.32 -14.06
CA GLU A 135 -10.87 -5.42 -14.52
C GLU A 135 -10.48 -4.46 -13.39
N GLU A 136 -11.47 -3.91 -12.69
CA GLU A 136 -11.32 -3.04 -11.53
C GLU A 136 -10.55 -3.74 -10.40
N THR A 137 -10.81 -5.03 -10.15
CA THR A 137 -10.09 -5.81 -9.14
C THR A 137 -8.61 -5.95 -9.50
N LEU A 138 -8.29 -6.18 -10.78
CA LEU A 138 -6.90 -6.28 -11.22
C LEU A 138 -6.17 -4.94 -11.10
N GLU A 139 -6.79 -3.86 -11.59
CA GLU A 139 -6.21 -2.52 -11.59
C GLU A 139 -5.89 -2.03 -10.17
N VAL A 140 -6.85 -2.13 -9.25
CA VAL A 140 -6.64 -1.71 -7.87
C VAL A 140 -5.60 -2.59 -7.18
N LEU A 141 -5.60 -3.90 -7.45
CA LEU A 141 -4.62 -4.82 -6.86
C LEU A 141 -3.20 -4.62 -7.42
N GLU A 142 -3.07 -4.26 -8.70
CA GLU A 142 -1.79 -3.87 -9.31
C GLU A 142 -1.21 -2.66 -8.58
N GLY A 143 -2.00 -1.60 -8.38
CA GLY A 143 -1.56 -0.44 -7.60
C GLY A 143 -1.15 -0.77 -6.16
N VAL A 144 -1.80 -1.75 -5.52
CA VAL A 144 -1.38 -2.27 -4.20
C VAL A 144 -0.02 -2.95 -4.26
N ILE A 145 0.23 -3.77 -5.29
CA ILE A 145 1.50 -4.48 -5.47
C ILE A 145 2.63 -3.48 -5.82
N ASP A 146 2.36 -2.50 -6.68
CA ASP A 146 3.30 -1.41 -7.01
C ASP A 146 3.70 -0.65 -5.73
N SER A 147 2.69 -0.26 -4.94
CA SER A 147 2.90 0.43 -3.67
C SER A 147 3.71 -0.43 -2.70
N PHE A 148 3.45 -1.73 -2.64
CA PHE A 148 4.19 -2.66 -1.80
C PHE A 148 5.65 -2.81 -2.25
N GLU A 149 5.92 -2.96 -3.54
CA GLU A 149 7.27 -3.01 -4.11
C GLU A 149 8.04 -1.73 -3.83
N ALA A 150 7.43 -0.57 -4.05
CA ALA A 150 8.02 0.73 -3.74
C ALA A 150 8.43 0.81 -2.27
N ASN A 151 7.57 0.36 -1.35
CA ASN A 151 7.84 0.38 0.08
C ASN A 151 8.91 -0.62 0.54
N GLN A 152 9.12 -1.75 -0.16
CA GLN A 152 10.21 -2.67 0.16
C GLN A 152 11.59 -2.06 -0.08
N ASN A 153 11.68 -1.14 -1.02
CA ASN A 153 12.94 -0.48 -1.40
C ASN A 153 13.28 0.70 -0.47
N PHE A 154 12.50 0.95 0.57
CA PHE A 154 12.75 2.05 1.51
C PHE A 154 13.57 1.58 2.70
N GLU A 155 14.82 2.01 2.74
CA GLU A 155 15.67 1.87 3.91
C GLU A 155 15.43 3.05 4.87
N LEU A 156 14.96 2.76 6.09
CA LEU A 156 14.85 3.77 7.13
C LEU A 156 16.24 4.25 7.55
N ILE A 157 16.50 5.54 7.38
CA ILE A 157 17.75 6.18 7.76
C ILE A 157 17.67 6.76 9.17
N LEU A 158 16.66 7.58 9.45
CA LEU A 158 16.50 8.23 10.74
C LEU A 158 15.03 8.56 11.00
N GLU A 159 14.66 8.56 12.27
CA GLU A 159 13.35 8.96 12.76
C GLU A 159 13.56 10.04 13.82
N LEU A 160 12.91 11.19 13.64
CA LEU A 160 13.02 12.35 14.53
C LEU A 160 11.64 12.67 15.10
N GLY A 161 11.48 12.59 16.41
CA GLY A 161 10.26 12.98 17.10
C GLY A 161 10.22 14.48 17.35
N GLY A 162 9.07 15.11 17.11
CA GLY A 162 8.76 16.48 17.51
C GLY A 162 7.40 16.58 18.20
N GLU A 163 7.02 17.80 18.60
CA GLU A 163 5.76 18.03 19.34
C GLU A 163 4.51 17.57 18.56
N ASN A 164 4.56 17.62 17.22
CA ASN A 164 3.43 17.29 16.34
C ASN A 164 3.51 15.90 15.68
N GLY A 165 4.46 15.05 16.11
CA GLY A 165 4.66 13.71 15.54
C GLY A 165 6.10 13.46 15.10
N SER A 166 6.32 12.34 14.42
CA SER A 166 7.64 11.94 13.93
C SER A 166 7.88 12.30 12.46
N THR A 167 9.00 12.95 12.18
CA THR A 167 9.56 13.03 10.82
C THR A 167 10.40 11.79 10.56
N VAL A 168 10.16 11.12 9.44
CA VAL A 168 10.80 9.85 9.09
C VAL A 168 11.58 10.00 7.79
N PHE A 169 12.82 9.51 7.76
CA PHE A 169 13.75 9.70 6.67
C PHE A 169 14.10 8.37 6.02
N TYR A 170 14.07 8.35 4.69
CA TYR A 170 14.28 7.14 3.92
C TYR A 170 15.35 7.33 2.84
N ARG A 171 15.99 6.22 2.50
CA ARG A 171 16.73 5.99 1.25
C ARG A 171 15.92 5.03 0.40
N SER A 172 15.87 5.27 -0.89
CA SER A 172 15.29 4.37 -1.88
C SER A 172 16.22 4.21 -3.08
N GLY A 173 16.11 3.08 -3.78
CA GLY A 173 16.89 2.78 -4.99
C GLY A 173 18.16 1.98 -4.73
N GLU A 174 18.76 1.50 -5.81
CA GLU A 174 19.99 0.70 -5.77
C GLU A 174 21.26 1.56 -5.67
N GLU A 175 22.39 0.94 -5.34
CA GLU A 175 23.69 1.59 -5.21
C GLU A 175 24.07 2.31 -6.51
N GLY A 176 24.15 3.64 -6.47
CA GLY A 176 24.44 4.50 -7.63
C GLY A 176 23.26 5.29 -8.19
N GLU A 177 22.02 4.90 -7.89
CA GLU A 177 20.79 5.63 -8.28
C GLU A 177 19.93 6.02 -7.06
N GLU A 178 20.58 6.14 -5.92
CA GLU A 178 19.95 6.38 -4.63
C GLU A 178 19.22 7.72 -4.59
N ARG A 179 18.00 7.68 -4.07
CA ARG A 179 17.19 8.86 -3.75
C ARG A 179 16.93 8.90 -2.26
N TYR A 180 16.97 10.09 -1.70
CA TYR A 180 16.76 10.36 -0.28
C TYR A 180 15.54 11.25 -0.12
N PHE A 181 14.67 10.98 0.85
CA PHE A 181 13.48 11.78 1.11
C PHE A 181 13.05 11.68 2.58
N TYR A 182 12.15 12.57 2.99
CA TYR A 182 11.58 12.57 4.34
C TYR A 182 10.08 12.82 4.33
N LEU A 183 9.40 12.18 5.27
CA LEU A 183 7.98 12.35 5.56
C LEU A 183 7.85 13.15 6.85
N THR A 184 7.15 14.28 6.82
CA THR A 184 6.75 15.01 8.02
C THR A 184 5.37 14.53 8.49
N PRO A 185 4.97 14.78 9.75
CA PRO A 185 3.65 14.37 10.25
C PRO A 185 2.45 14.92 9.47
N GLU A 186 2.66 15.98 8.70
CA GLU A 186 1.63 16.64 7.88
C GLU A 186 1.38 15.89 6.56
N ILE A 187 2.35 15.08 6.10
CA ILE A 187 2.26 14.32 4.86
C ILE A 187 1.59 12.98 5.15
N LYS A 188 0.28 12.90 4.85
CA LYS A 188 -0.52 11.66 5.00
C LYS A 188 -0.56 10.81 3.73
N THR A 189 -0.58 11.46 2.58
CA THR A 189 -0.64 10.86 1.26
C THR A 189 0.30 11.64 0.35
N PHE A 190 1.10 10.93 -0.42
CA PHE A 190 2.08 11.53 -1.30
C PHE A 190 2.27 10.70 -2.55
N ASP A 191 2.83 11.36 -3.57
CA ASP A 191 3.39 10.70 -4.73
C ASP A 191 4.84 11.17 -4.94
N PHE A 192 5.68 10.39 -5.61
CA PHE A 192 7.01 10.87 -5.95
C PHE A 192 6.91 11.92 -7.06
N GLU A 193 7.70 13.00 -6.95
CA GLU A 193 7.74 14.01 -7.99
C GLU A 193 8.15 13.37 -9.34
N PRO A 194 7.30 13.41 -10.38
CA PRO A 194 7.62 12.82 -11.67
C PRO A 194 8.75 13.60 -12.35
N ASP A 195 9.54 12.90 -13.18
CA ASP A 195 10.71 13.48 -13.84
C ASP A 195 10.34 14.56 -14.89
N PHE A 196 9.11 14.53 -15.42
CA PHE A 196 8.61 15.51 -16.39
C PHE A 196 7.44 16.33 -15.83
N GLU A 197 7.48 17.64 -16.07
CA GLU A 197 6.42 18.54 -15.58
C GLU A 197 5.04 18.31 -16.20
N VAL A 198 4.99 17.70 -17.38
CA VAL A 198 3.71 17.37 -18.04
C VAL A 198 2.95 16.25 -17.32
N ASP A 199 3.65 15.47 -16.50
CA ASP A 199 3.09 14.35 -15.75
C ASP A 199 2.63 14.78 -14.34
N LYS A 200 2.87 16.05 -13.95
CA LYS A 200 2.39 16.57 -12.67
C LYS A 200 0.90 16.88 -12.73
N LEU A 201 0.17 16.23 -11.83
CA LEU A 201 -1.24 16.47 -11.56
C LEU A 201 -1.39 17.62 -10.56
N SER A 202 -2.41 18.45 -10.77
CA SER A 202 -2.79 19.51 -9.84
C SER A 202 -3.29 18.89 -8.52
N GLU A 203 -2.98 19.54 -7.39
CA GLU A 203 -3.45 19.16 -6.05
C GLU A 203 -2.83 17.86 -5.47
N VAL A 204 -1.79 17.31 -6.10
CA VAL A 204 -1.00 16.20 -5.55
C VAL A 204 0.17 16.74 -4.72
N ASN A 205 0.32 16.21 -3.50
CA ASN A 205 1.48 16.47 -2.66
C ASN A 205 2.66 15.61 -3.13
N TYR A 206 3.48 16.18 -4.02
CA TYR A 206 4.70 15.51 -4.46
C TYR A 206 5.79 15.54 -3.40
N LEU A 207 6.34 14.36 -3.09
CA LEU A 207 7.54 14.24 -2.29
C LEU A 207 8.76 14.70 -3.06
N LYS A 208 9.45 15.64 -2.46
CA LYS A 208 10.77 16.06 -2.91
C LYS A 208 11.80 14.99 -2.60
N THR A 209 12.49 14.56 -3.65
CA THR A 209 13.62 13.62 -3.52
C THR A 209 14.95 14.35 -3.71
N PHE A 210 16.00 13.80 -3.12
CA PHE A 210 17.34 14.37 -3.14
C PHE A 210 18.37 13.31 -3.54
N PRO A 211 19.42 13.69 -4.27
CA PRO A 211 20.44 12.73 -4.74
C PRO A 211 21.45 12.34 -3.65
N THR A 212 21.46 13.02 -2.49
CA THR A 212 22.34 12.66 -1.37
C THR A 212 21.68 12.89 -0.03
N PHE A 213 22.07 12.09 0.96
CA PHE A 213 21.62 12.23 2.34
C PHE A 213 21.88 13.64 2.91
N GLU A 214 23.06 14.22 2.68
CA GLU A 214 23.42 15.53 3.22
C GLU A 214 22.53 16.64 2.67
N LYS A 215 22.16 16.59 1.39
CA LYS A 215 21.28 17.58 0.78
C LYS A 215 19.87 17.49 1.37
N ALA A 216 19.36 16.26 1.48
CA ALA A 216 18.06 16.00 2.07
C ALA A 216 18.03 16.50 3.53
N LEU A 217 19.03 16.14 4.33
CA LEU A 217 19.10 16.48 5.74
C LEU A 217 19.24 18.00 5.96
N ASN A 218 20.09 18.68 5.21
CA ASN A 218 20.21 20.14 5.32
C ASN A 218 18.89 20.85 4.95
N THR A 219 18.17 20.34 3.95
CA THR A 219 16.87 20.87 3.56
C THR A 219 15.85 20.68 4.69
N LEU A 220 15.74 19.46 5.25
CA LEU A 220 14.89 19.19 6.40
C LEU A 220 15.19 20.13 7.58
N ILE A 221 16.47 20.30 7.92
CA ILE A 221 16.91 21.17 9.01
C ILE A 221 16.49 22.62 8.76
N SER A 222 16.57 23.08 7.51
CA SER A 222 16.17 24.43 7.14
C SER A 222 14.66 24.65 7.16
N GLU A 223 13.86 23.63 6.80
CA GLU A 223 12.40 23.71 6.71
C GLU A 223 11.72 23.54 8.06
N VAL A 224 12.15 22.56 8.86
CA VAL A 224 11.50 22.18 10.13
C VAL A 224 12.19 22.80 11.35
N GLY A 225 13.48 23.13 11.23
CA GLY A 225 14.27 23.67 12.33
C GLY A 225 14.79 22.59 13.28
N LEU A 226 16.09 22.62 13.56
CA LEU A 226 16.80 21.57 14.29
C LEU A 226 16.39 21.43 15.77
N PHE A 227 15.81 22.47 16.37
CA PHE A 227 15.49 22.53 17.81
C PHE A 227 14.16 21.86 18.20
N GLN A 228 13.36 21.43 17.22
CA GLN A 228 12.07 20.77 17.47
C GLN A 228 12.15 19.25 17.32
N LEU A 229 13.34 18.71 17.04
CA LEU A 229 13.54 17.33 16.62
C LEU A 229 14.42 16.59 17.63
N VAL A 230 13.93 15.47 18.15
CA VAL A 230 14.64 14.53 19.02
C VAL A 230 14.85 13.25 18.22
N PRO A 231 16.09 12.78 18.03
CA PRO A 231 16.29 11.51 17.34
C PRO A 231 15.64 10.37 18.14
N LEU A 232 14.86 9.53 17.47
CA LEU A 232 14.23 8.33 18.03
C LEU A 232 14.94 7.08 17.54
N LYS A 233 15.28 7.05 16.24
CA LYS A 233 16.07 5.99 15.61
C LYS A 233 17.07 6.60 14.64
N VAL A 234 18.27 6.02 14.60
CA VAL A 234 19.30 6.40 13.63
C VAL A 234 19.95 5.12 13.13
N ASN A 235 19.91 4.90 11.83
CA ASN A 235 20.63 3.83 11.17
C ASN A 235 22.13 4.00 11.42
N LYS A 236 22.80 2.91 11.77
CA LYS A 236 24.20 2.92 12.23
C LYS A 236 25.16 3.49 11.18
N GLU A 237 24.90 3.23 9.91
CA GLU A 237 25.74 3.70 8.80
C GLU A 237 25.71 5.23 8.68
N TYR A 238 24.56 5.83 8.93
CA TYR A 238 24.32 7.27 8.81
C TYR A 238 24.59 8.06 10.09
N LYS A 239 24.88 7.38 11.22
CA LYS A 239 25.10 8.01 12.53
C LYS A 239 26.16 9.10 12.51
N LYS A 240 27.30 8.86 11.85
CA LYS A 240 28.39 9.84 11.76
C LYS A 240 28.01 11.07 10.94
N ALA A 241 27.34 10.87 9.80
CA ALA A 241 26.90 11.96 8.94
C ALA A 241 25.87 12.84 9.65
N PHE A 242 24.90 12.21 10.33
CA PHE A 242 23.91 12.91 11.15
C PHE A 242 24.57 13.72 12.29
N GLN A 243 25.48 13.11 13.06
CA GLN A 243 26.24 13.82 14.11
C GLN A 243 26.98 15.05 13.58
N GLN A 244 27.58 14.97 12.39
CA GLN A 244 28.31 16.08 11.79
C GLN A 244 27.37 17.20 11.35
N ALA A 245 26.26 16.87 10.69
CA ALA A 245 25.26 17.84 10.27
C ALA A 245 24.65 18.59 11.47
N VAL A 246 24.35 17.86 12.55
CA VAL A 246 23.86 18.43 13.80
C VAL A 246 24.89 19.38 14.40
N LYS A 247 26.15 18.97 14.53
CA LYS A 247 27.23 19.82 15.06
C LYS A 247 27.44 21.11 14.25
N ARG A 248 27.24 21.07 12.93
CA ARG A 248 27.39 22.25 12.06
C ARG A 248 26.25 23.25 12.18
N ASN A 249 25.05 22.76 12.50
CA ASN A 249 23.83 23.56 12.55
C ASN A 249 23.37 23.87 13.98
N MET A 250 24.03 23.31 15.00
CA MET A 250 23.79 23.63 16.42
C MET A 250 24.71 24.74 16.91
N ASP A 251 24.18 25.96 17.01
CA ASP A 251 24.85 27.07 17.70
C ASP A 251 24.82 26.95 19.24
N LYS A 252 24.02 26.02 19.78
CA LYS A 252 23.85 25.76 21.22
C LYS A 252 24.05 24.27 21.54
N PRO A 253 24.56 23.93 22.74
CA PRO A 253 24.79 22.55 23.12
C PRO A 253 23.49 21.71 23.05
N PRO A 254 23.57 20.46 22.59
CA PRO A 254 22.39 19.62 22.44
C PRO A 254 21.66 19.36 23.75
N LEU A 255 20.33 19.21 23.67
CA LEU A 255 19.52 18.81 24.81
C LEU A 255 20.01 17.45 25.36
N PRO A 256 19.84 17.16 26.66
CA PRO A 256 20.32 15.92 27.27
C PRO A 256 19.89 14.64 26.54
N GLU A 257 18.70 14.62 25.91
CA GLU A 257 18.19 13.44 25.18
C GLU A 257 19.08 13.06 23.99
N TRP A 258 19.79 14.01 23.38
CA TRP A 258 20.69 13.76 22.26
C TRP A 258 21.96 12.99 22.67
N LYS A 259 22.40 13.09 23.93
CA LYS A 259 23.63 12.43 24.40
C LYS A 259 23.52 10.90 24.43
N ALA A 260 22.30 10.36 24.59
CA ALA A 260 22.08 8.91 24.63
C ALA A 260 22.15 8.25 23.25
N ILE A 261 21.86 9.00 22.18
CA ILE A 261 21.77 8.48 20.81
C ILE A 261 23.00 8.86 19.98
N LEU A 262 23.65 9.99 20.30
CA LEU A 262 24.90 10.40 19.64
C LEU A 262 26.15 9.70 20.20
N ASN A 263 26.10 9.06 21.37
CA ASN A 263 27.19 8.17 21.84
C ASN A 263 26.90 6.73 21.44
#